data_AF-A0A9Q0D3M5-F1
#
_entry.id   AF-A0A9Q0D3M5-F1
#
_cell.length_a   1.000
_cell.length_b   1.000
_cell.length_c   1.000
_cell.angle_alpha   90.00
_cell.angle_beta   90.00
_cell.angle_gamma   90.00
#
_symmetry.space_group_name_H-M   'P 1'
#
loop_
_entity.id
_entity.type
_entity.pdbx_description
1 polymer ?
#
loop_
_entity_poly.entity_id
_entity_poly.type
_entity_poly.pdbx_seq_one_letter_code
_entity_poly.pdbx_strand_id
1 'polypeptide(L)' 'VPLGSYPSEHFGEPAPLEIIKLFQERLASLGEKIAKRNAELPVPYPYLHPAQMENSISI' A
#
# COMPACT_ATOMS: atom_id res chain seq x y z
N VAL A 1 5.99 7.22 -5.79
CA VAL A 1 6.19 5.77 -5.56
C VAL A 1 5.22 5.34 -4.49
N PRO A 2 4.26 4.44 -4.77
CA PRO A 2 3.26 4.04 -3.78
C PRO A 2 3.88 3.37 -2.56
N LEU A 3 3.24 3.52 -1.40
CA LEU A 3 3.62 2.86 -0.16
C LEU A 3 3.80 1.35 -0.36
N GLY A 4 4.92 0.81 0.11
CA GLY A 4 5.25 -0.62 0.00
C GLY A 4 5.78 -1.06 -1.36
N SER A 5 5.94 -0.14 -2.33
CA SER A 5 6.65 -0.42 -3.59
C SER A 5 8.12 -0.04 -3.47
N TYR A 6 9.00 -1.02 -3.69
CA TYR A 6 10.45 -0.88 -3.56
C TYR A 6 11.12 -1.22 -4.91
N PRO A 7 11.31 -0.23 -5.80
CA PRO A 7 11.95 -0.47 -7.10
C PRO A 7 13.45 -0.79 -6.99
N SER A 8 14.08 -0.38 -5.89
CA SER A 8 15.46 -0.74 -5.56
C SER A 8 15.46 -1.89 -4.57
N GLU A 9 16.04 -3.02 -4.96
CA GLU A 9 16.19 -4.19 -4.10
C GLU A 9 17.45 -4.06 -3.23
N HIS A 10 17.27 -4.05 -1.92
CA HIS A 10 18.36 -4.00 -0.94
C HIS A 10 18.57 -5.31 -0.19
N PHE A 11 17.57 -6.19 -0.19
CA PHE A 11 17.61 -7.51 0.44
C PHE A 11 17.67 -8.58 -0.64
N GLY A 12 18.51 -9.59 -0.43
CA GLY A 12 18.56 -10.79 -1.27
C GLY A 12 18.13 -12.05 -0.52
N GLU A 13 17.99 -11.96 0.80
CA GLU A 13 17.62 -13.07 1.66
C GLU A 13 16.12 -13.39 1.52
N PRO A 14 15.72 -14.67 1.53
CA PRO A 14 14.31 -15.05 1.34
C PRO A 14 13.35 -14.45 2.39
N ALA A 15 13.76 -14.41 3.67
CA ALA A 15 12.87 -13.98 4.75
C ALA A 15 12.44 -12.50 4.65
N PRO A 16 13.33 -11.51 4.46
CA PRO A 16 12.93 -10.13 4.18
C PRO A 16 12.01 -10.00 2.96
N LEU A 17 12.28 -10.74 1.88
CA LEU A 17 11.46 -10.70 0.66
C LEU A 17 10.04 -11.22 0.91
N GLU A 18 9.89 -12.31 1.67
CA GLU A 18 8.58 -12.82 2.08
C GLU A 18 7.80 -11.82 2.94
N ILE A 19 8.48 -11.11 3.85
CA ILE A 19 7.87 -10.08 4.69
C ILE A 19 7.39 -8.89 3.84
N ILE A 20 8.21 -8.45 2.87
CA ILE A 20 7.83 -7.39 1.92
C ILE A 20 6.59 -7.79 1.13
N LYS A 21 6.57 -9.01 0.60
CA LYS A 21 5.41 -9.53 -0.14
C LYS A 21 4.16 -9.57 0.73
N LEU A 22 4.25 -10.08 1.95
CA LEU A 22 3.14 -10.11 2.90
C LEU A 22 2.63 -8.69 3.23
N PHE A 23 3.53 -7.72 3.36
CA PHE A 23 3.15 -6.33 3.58
C PHE A 23 2.37 -5.77 2.38
N GLN A 24 2.84 -6.01 1.15
CA GLN A 24 2.15 -5.59 -0.08
C GLN A 24 0.77 -6.22 -0.21
N GLU A 25 0.62 -7.53 0.08
CA GLU A 25 -0.68 -8.22 0.07
C GLU A 25 -1.66 -7.62 1.09
N ARG A 26 -1.18 -7.26 2.28
CA ARG A 26 -2.00 -6.59 3.30
C ARG A 26 -2.43 -5.18 2.87
N LEU A 27 -1.55 -4.43 2.21
CA LEU A 27 -1.90 -3.12 1.66
C LEU A 27 -2.96 -3.23 0.56
N ALA A 28 -2.85 -4.22 -0.33
CA ALA A 28 -3.87 -4.48 -1.35
C ALA A 28 -5.24 -4.82 -0.71
N SER A 29 -5.25 -5.75 0.26
CA SER A 29 -6.47 -6.11 1.00
C SER A 29 -7.09 -4.91 1.73
N LEU A 30 -6.26 -4.04 2.33
CA LEU A 30 -6.74 -2.81 2.96
C LEU A 30 -7.32 -1.84 1.94
N GLY A 31 -6.66 -1.65 0.79
CA GLY A 31 -7.13 -0.81 -0.31
C GLY A 31 -8.51 -1.23 -0.79
N GLU A 32 -8.73 -2.54 -1.01
CA GLU A 32 -10.04 -3.07 -1.38
C GLU A 32 -11.12 -2.78 -0.34
N LYS A 33 -10.82 -2.92 0.95
CA LYS A 33 -11.76 -2.59 2.04
C LYS A 33 -12.10 -1.10 2.06
N ILE A 34 -11.11 -0.24 1.87
CA ILE A 34 -11.31 1.22 1.78
C ILE A 34 -12.15 1.57 0.56
N ALA A 35 -11.88 0.95 -0.59
CA ALA A 35 -12.64 1.18 -1.82
C ALA A 35 -14.13 0.78 -1.64
N LYS A 36 -14.40 -0.39 -1.07
CA LYS A 36 -15.76 -0.84 -0.74
C LYS A 36 -16.47 0.13 0.20
N ARG A 37 -15.83 0.52 1.32
CA ARG A 37 -16.37 1.50 2.26
C ARG A 37 -16.68 2.83 1.57
N ASN A 38 -15.76 3.35 0.76
CA ASN A 38 -15.91 4.64 0.10
C ASN A 38 -17.04 4.66 -0.94
N ALA A 39 -17.38 3.52 -1.54
CA ALA A 39 -18.51 3.42 -2.47
C ALA A 39 -19.88 3.62 -1.78
N GLU A 40 -19.96 3.37 -0.46
CA GLU A 40 -21.18 3.52 0.33
C GLU A 40 -21.29 4.89 1.01
N LEU A 41 -20.23 5.71 0.96
CA LEU A 41 -20.19 7.02 1.62
C LEU A 41 -20.60 8.14 0.64
N PRO A 42 -21.46 9.08 1.07
CA PRO A 42 -21.79 10.27 0.28
C PRO A 42 -20.56 11.13 -0.04
N VAL A 43 -19.58 11.13 0.86
CA VAL A 43 -18.27 11.78 0.68
C VAL A 43 -17.18 10.74 0.97
N PRO A 44 -16.44 10.27 -0.06
CA PRO A 44 -15.41 9.27 0.13
C PRO A 44 -14.18 9.86 0.83
N TYR A 45 -13.45 9.03 1.58
CA TYR A 45 -12.16 9.39 2.19
C TYR A 45 -11.02 8.61 1.51
N PRO A 46 -10.35 9.19 0.50
CA PRO A 46 -9.34 8.47 -0.30
C PRO A 46 -7.90 8.67 0.19
N TYR A 47 -7.63 9.64 1.07
CA TYR A 47 -6.28 10.13 1.35
C TYR A 47 -5.32 9.09 1.95
N LEU A 48 -5.86 8.14 2.73
CA LEU A 48 -5.08 7.02 3.30
C LEU A 48 -5.25 5.70 2.51
N HIS A 49 -5.72 5.77 1.27
CA HIS A 49 -5.71 4.60 0.40
C HIS A 49 -4.24 4.29 0.02
N PRO A 50 -3.74 3.04 0.19
CA PRO A 50 -2.33 2.73 -0.06
C PRO A 50 -1.81 3.12 -1.45
N ALA A 51 -2.67 3.04 -2.48
CA ALA A 51 -2.33 3.49 -3.84
C ALA A 51 -2.21 5.02 -4.01
N GLN A 52 -2.64 5.82 -3.03
CA GLN A 52 -2.56 7.29 -3.03
C GLN A 52 -1.44 7.80 -2.10
N MET A 53 -0.91 6.93 -1.24
CA MET A 53 0.14 7.28 -0.29
C MET A 53 1.52 7.08 -0.93
N GLU A 54 2.36 8.11 -0.84
CA GLU A 54 3.76 8.02 -1.22
C GLU A 54 4.56 7.22 -0.19
N ASN A 55 5.58 6.50 -0.66
CA ASN A 55 6.47 5.70 0.18
C ASN A 55 7.47 6.57 0.98
N SER A 56 7.62 7.84 0.60
CA SER A 56 8.51 8.83 1.21
C SER A 56 7.93 10.24 1.07
N ILE A 57 8.45 11.18 1.86
CA ILE A 57 8.16 12.61 1.68
C ILE A 57 9.01 13.12 0.52
N SER A 58 8.37 13.60 -0.54
CA SER A 58 9.06 14.00 -1.78
C SER A 58 8.44 15.22 -2.47
N ILE A 59 7.45 15.84 -1.83
CA ILE A 59 6.70 17.03 -2.28
C ILE A 59 6.52 17.95 -1.07
#